data_AF-A0A961M215-F1
#
_entry.id   AF-A0A961M215-F1
#
_cell.length_a   1.000
_cell.length_b   1.000
_cell.length_c   1.000
_cell.angle_alpha   90.00
_cell.angle_beta   90.00
_cell.angle_gamma   90.00
#
_symmetry.space_group_name_H-M   'P 1'
#
loop_
_entity.id
_entity.type
_entity.pdbx_description
1 polymer ?
#
loop_
_entity_poly.entity_id
_entity_poly.type
_entity_poly.pdbx_seq_one_letter_code
_entity_poly.pdbx_strand_id
1 'polypeptide(L)'
;MRVLPGVALVLLGVAAAGWLALPPDRGTVAHSRTERASAMPVLNVNRRGTGFVARGSVPDTGTLSRLQAEGVTGLRLASGAPDAAWTQAVLAGLTGLRHLEVGQFELRDRRLSFLGTATTPVEGAALEHAVTAALPSGFTATYALGFRDDLQPVAYRVHYDVVGGTDLVGKLPVGTSATDIAHALGLDDLDDGAQVAVQGAQGAPSPALAVLRDWLGVVETLDVTVDADSTHVRMSLGAAWDLEAVHQELALGLPDIVLEVTAAPAAEGTRVRALGGGVEVASAGFWLPEVAVVPDPGQCERSSADALSGGPDVFGREGAALALRAPVALNALAGVARACLAGGLDLSISDPDPARAAILAASLRRRLPAARITDGVGPVALRLQWHRG
;
A
#
# COMPACT_ATOMS: atom_id res chain seq x y z
N MET A 1 -35.62 8.02 10.18
CA MET A 1 -36.78 7.91 11.11
C MET A 1 -36.50 6.82 12.14
N ARG A 2 -36.94 7.03 13.39
CA ARG A 2 -36.64 6.29 14.67
C ARG A 2 -35.36 6.79 15.36
N VAL A 3 -35.40 7.84 16.21
CA VAL A 3 -36.00 8.09 17.55
C VAL A 3 -35.13 7.55 18.70
N LEU A 4 -34.56 8.50 19.45
CA LEU A 4 -33.85 8.41 20.73
C LEU A 4 -34.82 8.51 21.93
N PRO A 5 -34.41 8.03 23.12
CA PRO A 5 -34.72 8.68 24.40
C PRO A 5 -33.43 8.89 25.23
N GLY A 6 -33.20 9.91 26.08
CA GLY A 6 -34.03 10.98 26.61
C GLY A 6 -34.44 10.76 28.07
N VAL A 7 -33.58 11.07 29.06
CA VAL A 7 -33.88 11.24 30.52
C VAL A 7 -32.68 11.95 31.18
N ALA A 8 -32.73 12.85 32.18
CA ALA A 8 -33.66 13.87 32.66
C ALA A 8 -32.87 14.70 33.72
N LEU A 9 -33.10 16.01 33.74
CA LEU A 9 -32.50 16.98 34.66
C LEU A 9 -33.35 17.05 35.95
N VAL A 10 -32.71 17.06 37.13
CA VAL A 10 -33.40 17.35 38.41
C VAL A 10 -32.72 18.53 39.08
N LEU A 11 -33.51 19.58 39.33
CA LEU A 11 -33.23 20.77 40.13
C LEU A 11 -34.38 20.93 41.14
N LEU A 12 -34.04 21.28 42.38
CA LEU A 12 -34.83 21.87 43.49
C LEU A 12 -34.33 21.24 44.82
N GLY A 13 -34.15 21.95 45.93
CA GLY A 13 -34.55 23.29 46.28
C GLY A 13 -33.90 23.79 47.58
N VAL A 14 -34.21 25.04 47.86
CA VAL A 14 -33.72 25.91 48.94
C VAL A 14 -34.42 25.60 50.26
N ALA A 15 -33.71 25.70 51.39
CA ALA A 15 -34.31 26.04 52.68
C ALA A 15 -33.32 26.86 53.53
N ALA A 16 -33.78 28.03 53.97
CA ALA A 16 -33.12 28.96 54.86
C ALA A 16 -33.58 28.77 56.31
N ALA A 17 -32.74 29.13 57.28
CA ALA A 17 -33.03 29.91 58.49
C ALA A 17 -32.15 29.50 59.68
N GLY A 18 -31.67 30.51 60.43
CA GLY A 18 -31.10 30.31 61.76
C GLY A 18 -30.01 31.31 62.13
N TRP A 19 -30.42 32.55 62.44
CA TRP A 19 -29.57 33.55 63.09
C TRP A 19 -29.45 33.24 64.59
N LEU A 20 -28.25 33.34 65.16
CA LEU A 20 -28.01 33.56 66.60
C LEU A 20 -26.68 34.32 66.78
N ALA A 21 -26.68 35.19 67.79
CA ALA A 21 -25.83 36.37 67.93
C ALA A 21 -24.41 36.14 68.46
N LEU A 22 -23.59 37.17 68.25
CA LEU A 22 -22.15 37.40 68.53
C LEU A 22 -21.71 37.20 70.01
N PRO A 23 -20.38 37.13 70.24
CA PRO A 23 -19.73 38.31 70.86
C PRO A 23 -18.42 38.73 70.15
N PRO A 24 -17.88 39.92 70.48
CA PRO A 24 -16.85 40.57 69.68
C PRO A 24 -15.42 40.24 70.15
N ASP A 25 -14.50 40.57 69.26
CA ASP A 25 -13.24 41.29 69.55
C ASP A 25 -11.93 40.54 69.22
N ARG A 26 -11.01 41.36 68.66
CA ARG A 26 -9.56 41.21 68.54
C ARG A 26 -8.97 40.36 67.41
N GLY A 27 -8.82 41.05 66.28
CA GLY A 27 -7.51 41.28 65.66
C GLY A 27 -6.60 40.07 65.42
N THR A 28 -6.50 39.64 64.17
CA THR A 28 -5.21 39.28 63.55
C THR A 28 -5.39 39.30 62.04
N VAL A 29 -4.67 40.20 61.36
CA VAL A 29 -4.49 40.15 59.91
C VAL A 29 -3.61 38.94 59.63
N ALA A 30 -4.23 37.79 59.40
CA ALA A 30 -3.53 36.65 58.83
C ALA A 30 -3.35 36.96 57.34
N HIS A 31 -2.14 37.39 56.97
CA HIS A 31 -1.67 37.26 55.60
C HIS A 31 -1.79 35.79 55.22
N SER A 32 -2.85 35.43 54.49
CA SER A 32 -2.98 34.12 53.86
C SER A 32 -1.90 34.03 52.79
N ARG A 33 -0.71 33.59 53.23
CA ARG A 33 0.36 33.12 52.36
C ARG A 33 -0.25 31.94 51.60
N THR A 34 -0.62 32.17 50.34
CA THR A 34 -1.00 31.12 49.41
C THR A 34 0.13 30.12 49.43
N GLU A 35 -0.10 28.98 50.08
CA GLU A 35 0.87 27.91 50.23
C GLU A 35 1.07 27.34 48.83
N ARG A 36 2.15 27.78 48.19
CA ARG A 36 2.48 27.38 46.83
C ARG A 36 2.92 25.91 46.90
N ALA A 37 2.13 25.03 46.29
CA ALA A 37 2.45 23.62 46.18
C ALA A 37 3.85 23.45 45.56
N SER A 38 4.78 22.87 46.34
CA SER A 38 6.11 22.49 45.91
C SER A 38 6.01 21.24 45.03
N ALA A 39 6.12 21.42 43.72
CA ALA A 39 6.28 20.34 42.77
C ALA A 39 7.39 20.75 41.81
N MET A 40 8.43 19.91 41.65
CA MET A 40 9.48 20.09 40.65
C MET A 40 8.82 20.40 39.30
N PRO A 41 9.20 21.49 38.61
CA PRO A 41 8.50 21.90 37.41
C PRO A 41 8.80 20.95 36.27
N VAL A 42 7.75 20.23 35.86
CA VAL A 42 7.68 19.61 34.55
C VAL A 42 7.12 20.66 33.59
N LEU A 43 7.87 20.95 32.54
CA LEU A 43 7.41 21.75 31.41
C LEU A 43 7.32 20.86 30.19
N ASN A 44 6.15 20.83 29.56
CA ASN A 44 5.95 20.20 28.26
C ASN A 44 5.58 21.28 27.25
N VAL A 45 6.27 21.33 26.11
CA VAL A 45 6.00 22.27 25.03
C VAL A 45 5.75 21.48 23.74
N ASN A 46 4.63 21.76 23.08
CA ASN A 46 4.23 21.15 21.82
C ASN A 46 4.28 22.20 20.71
N ARG A 47 4.73 21.80 19.52
CA ARG A 47 4.59 22.61 18.31
C ARG A 47 3.17 22.45 17.76
N ARG A 48 2.48 23.57 17.50
CA ARG A 48 1.20 23.62 16.77
C ARG A 48 1.28 24.64 15.64
N GLY A 49 1.35 24.16 14.41
CA GLY A 49 1.58 25.01 13.24
C GLY A 49 2.91 25.76 13.36
N THR A 50 2.87 27.09 13.31
CA THR A 50 4.02 27.97 13.48
C THR A 50 4.28 28.39 14.94
N GLY A 51 3.40 28.05 15.88
CA GLY A 51 3.48 28.45 17.28
C GLY A 51 3.73 27.30 18.27
N PHE A 52 3.82 27.66 19.55
CA PHE A 52 4.07 26.70 20.64
C PHE A 52 2.97 26.75 21.70
N VAL A 53 2.52 25.58 22.13
CA VAL A 53 1.59 25.43 23.24
C VAL A 53 2.27 24.65 24.35
N ALA A 54 2.35 25.24 25.52
CA ALA A 54 2.98 24.64 26.68
C ALA A 54 1.95 24.25 27.75
N ARG A 55 2.33 23.24 28.53
CA ARG A 55 1.71 22.90 29.81
C ARG A 55 2.80 22.78 30.85
N GLY A 56 2.61 23.43 31.99
CA GLY A 56 3.58 23.40 33.07
C GLY A 56 3.62 24.73 33.81
N SER A 57 4.65 24.89 34.63
CA SER A 57 4.86 26.12 35.39
C SER A 57 6.27 26.66 35.19
N VAL A 58 6.43 27.97 35.35
CA VAL A 58 7.71 28.67 35.21
C VAL A 58 8.09 29.41 36.50
N PRO A 59 9.40 29.63 36.76
CA PRO A 59 9.90 30.14 38.03
C PRO A 59 9.55 31.58 38.36
N ASP A 60 9.52 32.43 37.35
CA ASP A 60 9.43 33.86 37.53
C ASP A 60 8.77 34.54 36.33
N THR A 61 8.38 35.81 36.53
CA THR A 61 7.70 36.63 35.52
C THR A 61 8.60 36.99 34.35
N GLY A 62 9.92 37.05 34.55
CA GLY A 62 10.90 37.30 33.49
C GLY A 62 10.98 36.12 32.53
N THR A 63 11.08 34.90 33.06
CA THR A 63 11.02 33.66 32.28
C THR A 63 9.69 33.52 31.54
N LEU A 64 8.57 33.80 32.22
CA LEU A 64 7.24 33.78 31.59
C LEU A 64 7.19 34.74 30.40
N SER A 65 7.62 35.99 30.58
CA SER A 65 7.62 37.01 29.53
C SER A 65 8.52 36.62 28.35
N ARG A 66 9.70 36.06 28.61
CA ARG A 66 10.61 35.59 27.55
C ARG A 66 10.00 34.47 26.72
N LEU A 67 9.37 33.48 27.36
CA LEU A 67 8.74 32.37 26.63
C LEU A 67 7.49 32.82 25.86
N GLN A 68 6.73 33.78 26.40
CA GLN A 68 5.62 34.40 25.67
C GLN A 68 6.11 35.16 24.42
N ALA A 69 7.26 35.82 24.49
CA ALA A 69 7.88 36.47 23.32
C ALA A 69 8.32 35.47 22.24
N GLU A 70 8.68 34.24 22.63
CA GLU A 70 8.91 33.12 21.70
C GLU A 70 7.61 32.49 21.16
N GLY A 71 6.44 33.03 21.52
CA GLY A 71 5.14 32.54 21.09
C GLY A 71 4.63 31.32 21.89
N VAL A 72 5.22 31.06 23.06
CA VAL A 72 4.78 29.97 23.96
C VAL A 72 3.59 30.43 24.81
N THR A 73 2.49 29.70 24.74
CA THR A 73 1.25 29.98 25.49
C THR A 73 0.92 28.87 26.49
N GLY A 74 0.03 29.12 27.46
CA GLY A 74 -0.48 28.08 28.39
C GLY A 74 0.33 27.86 29.68
N LEU A 75 1.27 28.76 29.99
CA LEU A 75 2.13 28.69 31.17
C LEU A 75 1.52 29.38 32.40
N ARG A 76 1.83 28.87 33.60
CA ARG A 76 1.48 29.51 34.90
C ARG A 76 2.72 29.73 35.75
N LEU A 77 2.67 30.67 36.69
CA LEU A 77 3.74 30.86 37.67
C LEU A 77 3.62 29.83 38.80
N ALA A 78 4.75 29.25 39.22
CA ALA A 78 4.84 28.44 40.43
C ALA A 78 6.15 28.73 41.16
N SER A 79 6.15 28.71 42.49
CA SER A 79 7.42 28.74 43.25
C SER A 79 8.08 27.37 43.27
N GLY A 80 9.41 27.38 43.39
CA GLY A 80 10.21 26.16 43.53
C GLY A 80 10.81 25.67 42.22
N ALA A 81 10.70 26.46 41.15
CA ALA A 81 11.36 26.19 39.89
C ALA A 81 12.84 26.66 39.92
N PRO A 82 13.71 26.05 39.09
CA PRO A 82 15.14 25.93 39.37
C PRO A 82 15.90 27.20 38.97
N ASP A 83 17.22 27.15 39.11
CA ASP A 83 18.15 28.23 38.77
C ASP A 83 17.99 28.77 37.32
N ALA A 84 18.71 29.85 37.01
CA ALA A 84 18.67 30.49 35.69
C ALA A 84 19.04 29.56 34.51
N ALA A 85 19.73 28.45 34.78
CA ALA A 85 20.07 27.47 33.76
C ALA A 85 18.81 26.70 33.30
N TRP A 86 17.76 26.60 34.12
CA TRP A 86 16.50 26.02 33.67
C TRP A 86 15.86 26.80 32.52
N THR A 87 15.80 28.12 32.62
CA THR A 87 15.27 28.98 31.54
C THR A 87 16.10 28.85 30.27
N GLN A 88 17.43 28.75 30.39
CA GLN A 88 18.30 28.48 29.24
C GLN A 88 18.01 27.11 28.61
N ALA A 89 17.79 26.06 29.42
CA ALA A 89 17.42 24.73 28.92
C ALA A 89 16.07 24.72 28.18
N VAL A 90 15.08 25.49 28.64
CA VAL A 90 13.81 25.66 27.92
C VAL A 90 14.01 26.33 26.57
N LEU A 91 14.85 27.37 26.51
CA LEU A 91 15.15 28.06 25.26
C LEU A 91 15.91 27.16 24.28
N ALA A 92 16.86 26.35 24.77
CA ALA A 92 17.48 25.30 23.98
C ALA A 92 16.43 24.30 23.44
N GLY A 93 15.47 23.92 24.28
CA GLY A 93 14.29 23.14 23.91
C GLY A 93 13.51 23.74 22.74
N LEU A 94 13.18 25.03 22.82
CA LEU A 94 12.44 25.74 21.78
C LEU A 94 13.24 25.84 20.47
N THR A 95 14.55 26.11 20.53
CA THR A 95 15.43 26.11 19.36
C THR A 95 15.41 24.75 18.68
N GLY A 96 15.56 23.66 19.45
CA GLY A 96 15.48 22.31 18.92
C GLY A 96 14.12 22.01 18.26
N LEU A 97 13.03 22.39 18.92
CA LEU A 97 11.67 22.12 18.45
C LEU A 97 11.35 22.78 17.09
N ARG A 98 12.06 23.86 16.72
CA ARG A 98 11.92 24.52 15.41
C ARG A 98 12.38 23.65 14.24
N HIS A 99 13.22 22.65 14.48
CA HIS A 99 13.70 21.69 13.47
C HIS A 99 12.74 20.53 13.22
N LEU A 100 11.71 20.33 14.06
CA LEU A 100 10.72 19.25 13.89
C LEU A 100 9.49 19.76 13.15
N GLU A 101 8.98 19.00 12.18
CA GLU A 101 7.71 19.35 11.51
C GLU A 101 6.54 19.29 12.50
N VAL A 102 6.52 18.21 13.28
CA VAL A 102 5.61 17.99 14.41
C VAL A 102 6.41 17.43 15.57
N GLY A 103 6.12 17.89 16.79
CA GLY A 103 6.82 17.36 17.95
C GLY A 103 6.59 18.12 19.23
N GLN A 104 7.25 17.64 20.26
CA GLN A 104 7.24 18.20 21.61
C GLN A 104 8.59 18.00 22.29
N PHE A 105 8.85 18.82 23.30
CA PHE A 105 9.83 18.48 24.32
C PHE A 105 9.23 18.53 25.71
N GLU A 106 9.73 17.67 26.60
CA GLU A 106 9.54 17.76 28.04
C GLU A 106 10.86 18.10 28.72
N LEU A 107 10.86 19.15 29.54
CA LEU A 107 11.90 19.43 30.52
C LEU A 107 11.39 18.99 31.89
N ARG A 108 12.02 17.96 32.44
CA ARG A 108 11.80 17.46 33.80
C ARG A 108 13.12 17.46 34.54
N ASP A 109 13.16 18.13 35.69
CA ASP A 109 14.39 18.35 36.47
C ASP A 109 15.48 19.00 35.59
N ARG A 110 16.54 18.24 35.24
CA ARG A 110 17.61 18.65 34.32
C ARG A 110 17.70 17.76 33.07
N ARG A 111 16.61 17.08 32.72
CA ARG A 111 16.50 16.23 31.54
C ARG A 111 15.51 16.82 30.55
N LEU A 112 16.02 17.12 29.37
CA LEU A 112 15.26 17.53 28.21
C LEU A 112 15.01 16.30 27.34
N SER A 113 13.76 16.06 26.96
CA SER A 113 13.38 14.89 26.17
C SER A 113 12.53 15.32 24.99
N PHE A 114 12.95 14.96 23.78
CA PHE A 114 12.24 15.29 22.54
C PHE A 114 11.51 14.07 21.99
N LEU A 115 10.31 14.31 21.47
CA LEU A 115 9.53 13.35 20.70
C LEU A 115 8.95 14.08 19.48
N GLY A 116 9.14 13.55 18.28
CA GLY A 116 8.51 14.11 17.09
C GLY A 116 9.07 13.59 15.77
N THR A 117 8.69 14.25 14.69
CA THR A 117 9.11 13.91 13.31
C THR A 117 9.85 15.09 12.70
N ALA A 118 11.08 14.86 12.27
CA ALA A 118 11.85 15.79 11.45
C ALA A 118 11.66 15.47 9.96
N THR A 119 11.99 16.44 9.09
CA THR A 119 11.92 16.23 7.64
C THR A 119 12.88 15.14 7.21
N THR A 120 14.17 15.28 7.58
CA THR A 120 15.23 14.30 7.31
C THR A 120 16.15 14.13 8.52
N PRO A 121 17.04 13.11 8.51
CA PRO A 121 18.13 13.00 9.48
C PRO A 121 19.01 14.25 9.60
N VAL A 122 19.12 15.09 8.55
CA VAL A 122 19.89 16.33 8.59
C VAL A 122 19.24 17.35 9.55
N GLU A 123 17.92 17.53 9.48
CA GLU A 123 17.21 18.38 10.44
C GLU A 123 17.24 17.82 11.85
N GLY A 124 17.20 16.48 12.00
CA GLY A 124 17.42 15.81 13.29
C GLY A 124 18.80 16.12 13.88
N ALA A 125 19.87 16.00 13.09
CA ALA A 125 21.21 16.36 13.52
C ALA A 125 21.36 17.85 13.84
N ALA A 126 20.70 18.73 13.06
CA ALA A 126 20.67 20.16 13.32
C ALA A 126 19.98 20.49 14.66
N LEU A 127 18.88 19.79 14.98
CA LEU A 127 18.23 19.86 16.29
C LEU A 127 19.21 19.49 17.39
N GLU A 128 19.83 18.30 17.30
CA GLU A 128 20.74 17.80 18.33
C GLU A 128 21.92 18.74 18.55
N HIS A 129 22.49 19.27 17.46
CA HIS A 129 23.57 20.24 17.51
C HIS A 129 23.14 21.55 18.19
N ALA A 130 22.00 22.12 17.76
CA ALA A 130 21.49 23.38 18.31
C ALA A 130 21.13 23.26 19.79
N VAL A 131 20.53 22.14 20.20
CA VAL A 131 20.23 21.85 21.61
C VAL A 131 21.53 21.72 22.38
N THR A 132 22.47 20.89 21.94
CA THR A 132 23.74 20.65 22.65
C THR A 132 24.57 21.92 22.80
N ALA A 133 24.61 22.77 21.79
CA ALA A 133 25.33 24.05 21.84
C ALA A 133 24.72 25.05 22.84
N ALA A 134 23.40 24.98 23.07
CA ALA A 134 22.67 25.89 23.95
C ALA A 134 22.38 25.29 25.35
N LEU A 135 22.58 23.98 25.54
CA LEU A 135 22.20 23.28 26.76
C LEU A 135 23.19 23.60 27.90
N PRO A 136 22.73 24.09 29.06
CA PRO A 136 23.61 24.41 30.18
C PRO A 136 24.29 23.19 30.79
N SER A 137 25.41 23.40 31.47
CA SER A 137 26.12 22.34 32.19
C SER A 137 25.22 21.67 33.25
N GLY A 138 25.32 20.34 33.36
CA GLY A 138 24.50 19.54 34.28
C GLY A 138 23.09 19.22 33.76
N PHE A 139 22.73 19.65 32.55
CA PHE A 139 21.54 19.20 31.84
C PHE A 139 21.89 18.11 30.84
N THR A 140 20.90 17.27 30.51
CA THR A 140 21.01 16.20 29.52
C THR A 140 19.85 16.29 28.54
N ALA A 141 20.08 15.87 27.29
CA ALA A 141 19.06 15.79 26.27
C ALA A 141 18.95 14.36 25.71
N THR A 142 17.72 13.91 25.46
CA THR A 142 17.42 12.63 24.80
C THR A 142 16.43 12.86 23.66
N TYR A 143 16.57 12.10 22.58
CA TYR A 143 15.82 12.32 21.35
C TYR A 143 15.13 11.02 20.91
N ALA A 144 13.82 11.09 20.67
CA ALA A 144 13.03 10.05 20.02
C ALA A 144 12.43 10.65 18.74
N LEU A 145 13.16 10.54 17.64
CA LEU A 145 12.82 11.20 16.38
C LEU A 145 12.42 10.19 15.31
N GLY A 146 11.31 10.44 14.64
CA GLY A 146 11.00 9.87 13.33
C GLY A 146 11.45 10.80 12.20
N PHE A 147 11.54 10.26 10.99
CA PHE A 147 11.91 11.03 9.79
C PHE A 147 10.87 10.80 8.71
N ARG A 148 10.43 11.87 8.03
CA ARG A 148 9.56 11.73 6.85
C ARG A 148 10.33 11.17 5.66
N ASP A 149 11.58 11.54 5.53
CA ASP A 149 12.50 11.04 4.52
C ASP A 149 13.80 10.62 5.22
N ASP A 150 14.15 9.34 5.10
CA ASP A 150 15.33 8.73 5.71
C ASP A 150 16.64 8.98 4.94
N LEU A 151 16.57 9.72 3.83
CA LEU A 151 17.65 9.96 2.86
C LEU A 151 18.22 8.69 2.23
N GLN A 152 17.55 7.55 2.37
CA GLN A 152 17.90 6.35 1.61
C GLN A 152 17.57 6.59 0.13
N PRO A 153 18.31 5.93 -0.79
CA PRO A 153 18.01 5.99 -2.21
C PRO A 153 16.56 5.58 -2.51
N VAL A 154 16.05 6.05 -3.64
CA VAL A 154 14.78 5.55 -4.20
C VAL A 154 14.92 4.05 -4.43
N ALA A 155 13.99 3.29 -3.86
CA ALA A 155 13.90 1.86 -4.04
C ALA A 155 12.45 1.43 -3.77
N TYR A 156 11.77 0.89 -4.77
CA TYR A 156 10.37 0.46 -4.64
C TYR A 156 10.13 -0.86 -5.33
N ARG A 157 9.08 -1.57 -4.88
CA ARG A 157 8.60 -2.81 -5.47
C ARG A 157 7.14 -2.68 -5.82
N VAL A 158 6.81 -3.06 -7.06
CA VAL A 158 5.46 -3.43 -7.45
C VAL A 158 5.39 -4.95 -7.38
N HIS A 159 4.46 -5.48 -6.59
CA HIS A 159 4.12 -6.88 -6.61
C HIS A 159 2.70 -7.03 -7.15
N TYR A 160 2.50 -8.02 -7.99
CA TYR A 160 1.19 -8.47 -8.43
C TYR A 160 1.12 -9.97 -8.29
N ASP A 161 0.00 -10.44 -7.75
CA ASP A 161 -0.43 -11.82 -7.88
C ASP A 161 -1.87 -11.87 -8.38
N VAL A 162 -2.17 -12.92 -9.13
CA VAL A 162 -3.47 -13.10 -9.79
C VAL A 162 -4.67 -13.13 -8.86
N VAL A 163 -4.49 -13.41 -7.56
CA VAL A 163 -5.58 -13.48 -6.57
C VAL A 163 -5.64 -12.23 -5.69
N GLY A 164 -4.50 -11.75 -5.21
CA GLY A 164 -4.39 -10.62 -4.30
C GLY A 164 -4.42 -9.25 -4.97
N GLY A 165 -4.12 -9.18 -6.28
CA GLY A 165 -4.08 -7.92 -7.01
C GLY A 165 -2.68 -7.31 -6.96
N THR A 166 -2.61 -5.98 -6.97
CA THR A 166 -1.33 -5.24 -7.05
C THR A 166 -1.07 -4.45 -5.78
N ASP A 167 0.11 -4.62 -5.20
CA ASP A 167 0.63 -3.79 -4.11
C ASP A 167 1.90 -3.04 -4.52
N LEU A 168 2.07 -1.86 -3.91
CA LEU A 168 3.22 -0.99 -4.10
C LEU A 168 3.83 -0.66 -2.74
N VAL A 169 5.12 -0.94 -2.59
CA VAL A 169 5.86 -0.66 -1.36
C VAL A 169 7.22 -0.02 -1.65
N GLY A 170 7.76 0.67 -0.65
CA GLY A 170 9.08 1.29 -0.71
C GLY A 170 9.02 2.80 -0.96
N LYS A 171 10.09 3.35 -1.52
CA LYS A 171 10.30 4.79 -1.71
C LYS A 171 10.25 5.16 -3.18
N LEU A 172 9.27 5.98 -3.54
CA LEU A 172 9.10 6.54 -4.89
C LEU A 172 9.97 7.79 -5.08
N PRO A 173 10.36 8.08 -6.34
CA PRO A 173 11.00 9.35 -6.68
C PRO A 173 10.14 10.56 -6.32
N VAL A 174 10.79 11.71 -6.17
CA VAL A 174 10.09 13.00 -6.02
C VAL A 174 9.17 13.21 -7.22
N GLY A 175 7.90 13.52 -6.95
CA GLY A 175 6.91 13.81 -7.99
C GLY A 175 6.20 12.60 -8.59
N THR A 176 6.60 11.37 -8.23
CA THR A 176 5.91 10.14 -8.64
C THR A 176 4.93 9.71 -7.56
N SER A 177 3.65 9.56 -7.93
CA SER A 177 2.59 9.04 -7.05
C SER A 177 2.27 7.57 -7.33
N ALA A 178 1.59 6.91 -6.40
CA ALA A 178 1.06 5.56 -6.61
C ALA A 178 0.07 5.49 -7.79
N THR A 179 -0.71 6.55 -8.01
CA THR A 179 -1.59 6.66 -9.18
C THR A 179 -0.81 6.65 -10.49
N ASP A 180 0.36 7.27 -10.55
CA ASP A 180 1.20 7.23 -11.75
C ASP A 180 1.73 5.82 -12.02
N ILE A 181 2.07 5.06 -10.97
CA ILE A 181 2.47 3.65 -11.06
C ILE A 181 1.30 2.78 -11.55
N ALA A 182 0.11 2.92 -10.96
CA ALA A 182 -1.10 2.21 -11.37
C ALA A 182 -1.43 2.47 -12.84
N HIS A 183 -1.45 3.74 -13.25
CA HIS A 183 -1.68 4.13 -14.64
C HIS A 183 -0.62 3.58 -15.58
N ALA A 184 0.66 3.51 -15.17
CA ALA A 184 1.71 2.93 -16.00
C ALA A 184 1.42 1.43 -16.30
N LEU A 185 0.91 0.69 -15.31
CA LEU A 185 0.46 -0.70 -15.46
C LEU A 185 -0.92 -0.86 -16.11
N GLY A 186 -1.63 0.24 -16.38
CA GLY A 186 -2.99 0.20 -16.94
C GLY A 186 -4.06 -0.18 -15.92
N LEU A 187 -3.84 0.14 -14.65
CA LEU A 187 -4.75 -0.07 -13.53
C LEU A 187 -5.41 1.25 -13.10
N ASP A 188 -6.62 1.15 -12.56
CA ASP A 188 -7.32 2.30 -11.96
C ASP A 188 -6.73 2.66 -10.58
N ASP A 189 -6.42 1.64 -9.78
CA ASP A 189 -5.79 1.76 -8.47
C ASP A 189 -4.90 0.54 -8.14
N LEU A 190 -4.21 0.62 -7.01
CA LEU A 190 -3.40 -0.43 -6.39
C LEU A 190 -3.38 -0.23 -4.87
N ASP A 191 -2.96 -1.25 -4.12
CA ASP A 191 -2.74 -1.13 -2.67
C ASP A 191 -1.43 -0.37 -2.39
N ASP A 192 -1.55 0.88 -1.93
CA ASP A 192 -0.43 1.81 -1.76
C ASP A 192 0.13 1.78 -0.33
N GLY A 193 1.31 1.15 -0.18
CA GLY A 193 2.14 1.19 1.01
C GLY A 193 3.43 1.98 0.82
N ALA A 194 3.56 2.78 -0.25
CA ALA A 194 4.79 3.50 -0.56
C ALA A 194 4.88 4.88 0.09
N GLN A 195 6.12 5.39 0.12
CA GLN A 195 6.46 6.74 0.56
C GLN A 195 7.06 7.51 -0.60
N VAL A 196 6.80 8.80 -0.69
CA VAL A 196 7.39 9.66 -1.73
C VAL A 196 8.60 10.38 -1.17
N ALA A 197 9.73 10.32 -1.89
CA ALA A 197 10.91 11.09 -1.55
C ALA A 197 10.59 12.60 -1.47
N VAL A 198 11.16 13.27 -0.48
CA VAL A 198 10.98 14.71 -0.25
C VAL A 198 12.06 15.51 -0.96
N GLN A 199 13.26 14.93 -1.11
CA GLN A 199 14.42 15.52 -1.75
C GLN A 199 14.97 14.58 -2.83
N GLY A 200 15.59 15.15 -3.86
CA GLY A 200 16.15 14.41 -4.99
C GLY A 200 15.68 14.96 -6.34
N ALA A 201 16.09 14.29 -7.41
CA ALA A 201 15.62 14.60 -8.74
C ALA A 201 14.13 14.23 -8.89
N GLN A 202 13.40 14.99 -9.71
CA GLN A 202 12.07 14.58 -10.18
C GLN A 202 12.22 13.27 -10.93
N GLY A 203 11.40 12.28 -10.59
CA GLY A 203 11.39 11.00 -11.27
C GLY A 203 10.09 10.74 -12.02
N ALA A 204 10.02 9.55 -12.60
CA ALA A 204 8.85 9.01 -13.25
C ALA A 204 8.73 7.52 -12.89
N PRO A 205 7.56 6.90 -13.11
CA PRO A 205 7.43 5.45 -13.10
C PRO A 205 8.48 4.79 -14.00
N SER A 206 8.94 3.59 -13.63
CA SER A 206 9.84 2.81 -14.50
C SER A 206 9.16 2.55 -15.85
N PRO A 207 9.84 2.78 -17.00
CA PRO A 207 9.27 2.54 -18.32
C PRO A 207 8.91 1.06 -18.54
N ALA A 208 9.51 0.14 -17.76
CA ALA A 208 9.17 -1.28 -17.75
C ALA A 208 7.68 -1.53 -17.51
N LEU A 209 7.05 -0.73 -16.65
CA LEU A 209 5.66 -0.90 -16.26
C LEU A 209 4.70 -0.75 -17.46
N ALA A 210 5.02 0.14 -18.41
CA ALA A 210 4.21 0.33 -19.61
C ALA A 210 4.26 -0.89 -20.54
N VAL A 211 5.41 -1.56 -20.64
CA VAL A 211 5.57 -2.79 -21.41
C VAL A 211 4.85 -3.96 -20.73
N LEU A 212 4.92 -4.03 -19.40
CA LEU A 212 4.33 -5.09 -18.60
C LEU A 212 2.80 -5.02 -18.51
N ARG A 213 2.21 -3.84 -18.75
CA ARG A 213 0.75 -3.65 -18.87
C ARG A 213 0.08 -4.71 -19.75
N ASP A 214 0.65 -4.97 -20.92
CA ASP A 214 0.07 -5.91 -21.91
C ASP A 214 0.20 -7.38 -21.50
N TRP A 215 0.93 -7.66 -20.42
CA TRP A 215 1.15 -9.00 -19.86
C TRP A 215 0.38 -9.22 -18.56
N LEU A 216 -0.06 -8.16 -17.89
CA LEU A 216 -0.69 -8.24 -16.58
C LEU A 216 -1.95 -9.14 -16.58
N GLY A 217 -2.68 -9.16 -17.68
CA GLY A 217 -3.85 -10.03 -17.85
C GLY A 217 -3.54 -11.53 -17.84
N VAL A 218 -2.29 -11.94 -18.11
CA VAL A 218 -1.94 -13.36 -18.34
C VAL A 218 -0.87 -13.90 -17.38
N VAL A 219 -0.18 -13.05 -16.65
CA VAL A 219 0.81 -13.45 -15.63
C VAL A 219 0.12 -13.98 -14.37
N GLU A 220 0.78 -14.91 -13.72
CA GLU A 220 0.38 -15.50 -12.43
C GLU A 220 0.91 -14.66 -11.28
N THR A 221 2.19 -14.26 -11.37
CA THR A 221 2.82 -13.26 -10.51
C THR A 221 3.71 -12.34 -11.32
N LEU A 222 3.87 -11.10 -10.85
CA LEU A 222 4.79 -10.11 -11.38
C LEU A 222 5.43 -9.37 -10.21
N ASP A 223 6.76 -9.39 -10.13
CA ASP A 223 7.56 -8.58 -9.22
C ASP A 223 8.43 -7.63 -10.05
N VAL A 224 8.22 -6.33 -9.88
CA VAL A 224 9.10 -5.30 -10.43
C VAL A 224 9.78 -4.62 -9.26
N THR A 225 11.09 -4.81 -9.12
CA THR A 225 11.92 -4.11 -8.13
C THR A 225 12.74 -3.06 -8.84
N VAL A 226 12.61 -1.82 -8.43
CA VAL A 226 13.35 -0.68 -8.95
C VAL A 226 14.23 -0.15 -7.84
N ASP A 227 15.53 -0.18 -8.06
CA ASP A 227 16.54 0.38 -7.17
C ASP A 227 17.19 1.61 -7.84
N ALA A 228 18.18 2.22 -7.19
CA ALA A 228 18.84 3.42 -7.70
C ALA A 228 19.53 3.22 -9.06
N ASP A 229 20.05 2.01 -9.30
CA ASP A 229 20.93 1.71 -10.43
C ASP A 229 20.35 0.66 -11.40
N SER A 230 19.30 -0.07 -11.01
CA SER A 230 18.78 -1.19 -11.78
C SER A 230 17.27 -1.38 -11.62
N THR A 231 16.68 -2.03 -12.62
CA THR A 231 15.32 -2.57 -12.53
C THR A 231 15.40 -4.08 -12.75
N HIS A 232 14.75 -4.82 -11.86
CA HIS A 232 14.62 -6.27 -11.90
C HIS A 232 13.15 -6.63 -12.09
N VAL A 233 12.86 -7.45 -13.08
CA VAL A 233 11.53 -7.96 -13.37
C VAL A 233 11.55 -9.47 -13.23
N ARG A 234 10.74 -10.00 -12.33
CA ARG A 234 10.46 -11.43 -12.25
C ARG A 234 8.98 -11.64 -12.54
N MET A 235 8.65 -12.50 -13.48
CA MET A 235 7.27 -12.88 -13.74
C MET A 235 7.12 -14.38 -13.83
N SER A 236 5.92 -14.85 -13.51
CA SER A 236 5.54 -16.23 -13.70
C SER A 236 4.32 -16.35 -14.60
N LEU A 237 4.28 -17.40 -15.41
CA LEU A 237 3.22 -17.70 -16.35
C LEU A 237 2.67 -19.11 -16.10
N GLY A 238 1.39 -19.30 -16.42
CA GLY A 238 0.75 -20.61 -16.32
C GLY A 238 1.42 -21.69 -17.19
N ALA A 239 0.93 -22.92 -17.12
CA ALA A 239 1.48 -24.01 -17.91
C ALA A 239 1.35 -23.80 -19.44
N ALA A 240 2.27 -24.39 -20.19
CA ALA A 240 2.35 -24.42 -21.66
C ALA A 240 2.66 -23.10 -22.38
N TRP A 241 3.16 -22.09 -21.67
CA TRP A 241 3.86 -20.98 -22.30
C TRP A 241 5.27 -21.39 -22.74
N ASP A 242 5.70 -20.90 -23.90
CA ASP A 242 7.11 -20.97 -24.32
C ASP A 242 7.89 -19.87 -23.62
N LEU A 243 8.45 -20.18 -22.44
CA LEU A 243 9.08 -19.19 -21.58
C LEU A 243 10.30 -18.53 -22.23
N GLU A 244 11.03 -19.26 -23.08
CA GLU A 244 12.20 -18.71 -23.77
C GLU A 244 11.75 -17.71 -24.83
N ALA A 245 10.73 -18.04 -25.63
CA ALA A 245 10.17 -17.11 -26.60
C ALA A 245 9.54 -15.87 -25.92
N VAL A 246 8.88 -16.05 -24.77
CA VAL A 246 8.34 -14.92 -23.99
C VAL A 246 9.48 -14.04 -23.45
N HIS A 247 10.53 -14.64 -22.90
CA HIS A 247 11.70 -13.92 -22.41
C HIS A 247 12.34 -13.09 -23.54
N GLN A 248 12.51 -13.68 -24.72
CA GLN A 248 13.02 -12.97 -25.91
C GLN A 248 12.12 -11.80 -26.34
N GLU A 249 10.80 -12.01 -26.41
CA GLU A 249 9.83 -10.96 -26.75
C GLU A 249 9.89 -9.79 -25.76
N LEU A 250 9.90 -10.08 -24.45
CA LEU A 250 9.96 -9.07 -23.39
C LEU A 250 11.31 -8.34 -23.36
N ALA A 251 12.42 -9.03 -23.57
CA ALA A 251 13.75 -8.44 -23.58
C ALA A 251 13.92 -7.36 -24.66
N LEU A 252 13.17 -7.45 -25.78
CA LEU A 252 13.16 -6.40 -26.81
C LEU A 252 12.52 -5.10 -26.31
N GLY A 253 11.49 -5.20 -25.45
CA GLY A 253 10.81 -4.04 -24.86
C GLY A 253 11.43 -3.55 -23.55
N LEU A 254 12.26 -4.37 -22.91
CA LEU A 254 12.87 -4.13 -21.60
C LEU A 254 14.41 -4.11 -21.69
N PRO A 255 15.02 -3.20 -22.48
CA PRO A 255 16.47 -3.10 -22.54
C PRO A 255 17.04 -2.71 -21.17
N ASP A 256 18.22 -3.23 -20.84
CA ASP A 256 18.97 -2.95 -19.60
C ASP A 256 18.24 -3.36 -18.30
N ILE A 257 17.25 -4.24 -18.40
CA ILE A 257 16.50 -4.80 -17.27
C ILE A 257 16.92 -6.25 -17.04
N VAL A 258 17.10 -6.62 -15.77
CA VAL A 258 17.30 -8.02 -15.40
C VAL A 258 15.93 -8.70 -15.38
N LEU A 259 15.67 -9.52 -16.39
CA LEU A 259 14.39 -10.20 -16.59
C LEU A 259 14.50 -11.69 -16.24
N GLU A 260 13.54 -12.18 -15.47
CA GLU A 260 13.35 -13.60 -15.18
C GLU A 260 11.90 -14.00 -15.50
N VAL A 261 11.74 -15.06 -16.30
CA VAL A 261 10.44 -15.61 -16.66
C VAL A 261 10.39 -17.08 -16.22
N THR A 262 9.40 -17.42 -15.40
CA THR A 262 9.28 -18.76 -14.79
C THR A 262 7.90 -19.38 -15.04
N ALA A 263 7.78 -20.70 -14.88
CA ALA A 263 6.50 -21.38 -14.91
C ALA A 263 5.87 -21.45 -13.51
N ALA A 264 4.57 -21.20 -13.44
CA ALA A 264 3.71 -21.37 -12.28
C ALA A 264 2.51 -22.26 -12.67
N PRO A 265 2.65 -23.59 -12.66
CA PRO A 265 1.54 -24.49 -12.98
C PRO A 265 0.43 -24.38 -11.92
N ALA A 266 -0.80 -24.62 -12.35
CA ALA A 266 -1.96 -24.53 -11.46
C ALA A 266 -1.88 -25.58 -10.34
N ALA A 267 -2.04 -25.11 -9.10
CA ALA A 267 -2.34 -25.96 -7.96
C ALA A 267 -3.82 -26.38 -8.00
N GLU A 268 -4.16 -27.55 -7.43
CA GLU A 268 -5.55 -28.00 -7.36
C GLU A 268 -6.46 -26.98 -6.66
N GLY A 269 -7.70 -26.83 -7.15
CA GLY A 269 -8.72 -25.99 -6.54
C GLY A 269 -9.37 -25.00 -7.50
N THR A 270 -9.94 -23.94 -6.92
CA THR A 270 -10.62 -22.86 -7.60
C THR A 270 -10.10 -21.51 -7.10
N ARG A 271 -10.07 -20.50 -7.97
CA ARG A 271 -9.68 -19.14 -7.59
C ARG A 271 -10.53 -18.10 -8.29
N VAL A 272 -10.51 -16.88 -7.76
CA VAL A 272 -11.05 -15.69 -8.42
C VAL A 272 -9.88 -14.81 -8.79
N ARG A 273 -9.85 -14.32 -10.03
CA ARG A 273 -8.81 -13.37 -10.45
C ARG A 273 -9.11 -11.98 -9.90
N ALA A 274 -8.10 -11.33 -9.34
CA ALA A 274 -8.18 -9.93 -8.92
C ALA A 274 -8.53 -9.03 -10.12
N LEU A 275 -7.85 -9.24 -11.24
CA LEU A 275 -8.16 -8.53 -12.48
C LEU A 275 -9.29 -9.22 -13.24
N GLY A 276 -10.38 -8.49 -13.46
CA GLY A 276 -11.54 -8.92 -14.25
C GLY A 276 -12.55 -9.80 -13.51
N GLY A 277 -12.25 -10.27 -12.28
CA GLY A 277 -13.22 -10.95 -11.40
C GLY A 277 -13.68 -12.35 -11.85
N GLY A 278 -13.01 -12.96 -12.83
CA GLY A 278 -13.36 -14.28 -13.36
C GLY A 278 -12.98 -15.43 -12.41
N VAL A 279 -13.83 -16.46 -12.33
CA VAL A 279 -13.53 -17.70 -11.60
C VAL A 279 -12.72 -18.63 -12.51
N GLU A 280 -11.69 -19.25 -11.97
CA GLU A 280 -10.88 -20.27 -12.62
C GLU A 280 -10.84 -21.55 -11.80
N VAL A 281 -10.80 -22.69 -12.49
CA VAL A 281 -10.68 -24.02 -11.90
C VAL A 281 -9.44 -24.69 -12.43
N ALA A 282 -8.67 -25.28 -11.52
CA ALA A 282 -7.48 -26.03 -11.86
C ALA A 282 -7.82 -27.33 -12.57
N SER A 283 -7.13 -27.62 -13.66
CA SER A 283 -7.23 -28.87 -14.40
C SER A 283 -5.88 -29.22 -15.02
N ALA A 284 -5.29 -30.35 -14.60
CA ALA A 284 -4.04 -30.87 -15.15
C ALA A 284 -2.88 -29.85 -15.20
N GLY A 285 -2.75 -29.00 -14.17
CA GLY A 285 -1.72 -27.96 -14.11
C GLY A 285 -2.06 -26.65 -14.86
N PHE A 286 -3.28 -26.51 -15.37
CA PHE A 286 -3.79 -25.31 -16.03
C PHE A 286 -4.90 -24.66 -15.20
N TRP A 287 -4.91 -23.33 -15.15
CA TRP A 287 -6.07 -22.57 -14.72
C TRP A 287 -7.00 -22.36 -15.91
N LEU A 288 -8.21 -22.91 -15.81
CA LEU A 288 -9.23 -22.82 -16.86
C LEU A 288 -10.38 -21.95 -16.36
N PRO A 289 -10.88 -20.98 -17.15
CA PRO A 289 -12.02 -20.18 -16.74
C PRO A 289 -13.25 -21.06 -16.52
N GLU A 290 -14.02 -20.71 -15.50
CA GLU A 290 -15.34 -21.26 -15.29
C GLU A 290 -16.33 -20.50 -16.17
N VAL A 291 -16.87 -21.20 -17.16
CA VAL A 291 -17.79 -20.62 -18.14
C VAL A 291 -19.17 -21.24 -17.94
N ALA A 292 -20.18 -20.38 -17.78
CA ALA A 292 -21.57 -20.80 -17.76
C ALA A 292 -22.06 -21.04 -19.19
N VAL A 293 -21.94 -22.28 -19.67
CA VAL A 293 -22.43 -22.72 -20.99
C VAL A 293 -23.52 -23.75 -20.79
N VAL A 294 -24.65 -23.60 -21.48
CA VAL A 294 -25.64 -24.67 -21.55
C VAL A 294 -25.09 -25.76 -22.48
N PRO A 295 -25.00 -27.03 -22.05
CA PRO A 295 -24.40 -28.12 -22.83
C PRO A 295 -25.33 -28.59 -23.96
N ASP A 296 -25.53 -27.70 -24.92
CA ASP A 296 -26.21 -27.91 -26.19
C ASP A 296 -25.19 -27.81 -27.32
N PRO A 297 -25.21 -28.70 -28.33
CA PRO A 297 -24.27 -28.65 -29.44
C PRO A 297 -24.12 -27.26 -30.07
N GLY A 298 -25.23 -26.59 -30.40
CA GLY A 298 -25.19 -25.29 -31.04
C GLY A 298 -24.63 -24.18 -30.14
N GLN A 299 -24.93 -24.22 -28.83
CA GLN A 299 -24.31 -23.29 -27.86
C GLN A 299 -22.82 -23.57 -27.67
N CYS A 300 -22.43 -24.82 -27.53
CA CYS A 300 -21.04 -25.22 -27.36
C CYS A 300 -20.19 -24.86 -28.59
N GLU A 301 -20.72 -25.01 -29.81
CA GLU A 301 -20.06 -24.55 -31.04
C GLU A 301 -19.83 -23.04 -31.03
N ARG A 302 -20.86 -22.25 -30.70
CA ARG A 302 -20.76 -20.78 -30.61
C ARG A 302 -19.77 -20.34 -29.54
N SER A 303 -19.89 -20.85 -28.32
CA SER A 303 -18.98 -20.51 -27.22
C SER A 303 -17.53 -20.92 -27.50
N SER A 304 -17.32 -22.04 -28.22
CA SER A 304 -15.98 -22.46 -28.65
C SER A 304 -15.39 -21.51 -29.70
N ALA A 305 -16.20 -21.05 -30.65
CA ALA A 305 -15.79 -20.05 -31.64
C ALA A 305 -15.50 -18.68 -31.00
N ASP A 306 -16.32 -18.26 -30.03
CA ASP A 306 -16.11 -17.04 -29.27
C ASP A 306 -14.82 -17.11 -28.44
N ALA A 307 -14.51 -18.25 -27.82
CA ALA A 307 -13.26 -18.46 -27.09
C ALA A 307 -12.01 -18.36 -27.98
N LEU A 308 -12.12 -18.76 -29.26
CA LEU A 308 -11.02 -18.67 -30.23
C LEU A 308 -10.91 -17.30 -30.90
N SER A 309 -12.02 -16.59 -31.07
CA SER A 309 -12.06 -15.27 -31.75
C SER A 309 -11.94 -14.08 -30.79
N GLY A 310 -12.29 -14.25 -29.52
CA GLY A 310 -12.14 -13.25 -28.48
C GLY A 310 -10.74 -13.15 -27.89
N GLY A 311 -9.80 -14.01 -28.33
CA GLY A 311 -8.41 -14.05 -27.86
C GLY A 311 -7.39 -13.83 -28.98
N PRO A 312 -6.09 -13.85 -28.66
CA PRO A 312 -5.02 -13.85 -29.65
C PRO A 312 -5.16 -15.05 -30.61
N ASP A 313 -4.75 -14.88 -31.86
CA ASP A 313 -4.73 -15.97 -32.83
C ASP A 313 -4.01 -17.20 -32.26
N VAL A 314 -4.65 -18.37 -32.30
CA VAL A 314 -4.06 -19.61 -31.76
C VAL A 314 -2.87 -20.07 -32.58
N PHE A 315 -2.92 -19.86 -33.89
CA PHE A 315 -1.84 -20.21 -34.81
C PHE A 315 -1.13 -18.96 -35.30
N GLY A 316 0.18 -19.05 -35.50
CA GLY A 316 0.96 -17.97 -36.10
C GLY A 316 0.52 -17.66 -37.54
N ARG A 317 0.99 -16.53 -38.08
CA ARG A 317 0.67 -16.07 -39.45
C ARG A 317 1.03 -17.08 -40.54
N GLU A 318 1.98 -17.98 -40.28
CA GLU A 318 2.44 -18.99 -41.23
C GLU A 318 2.50 -20.38 -40.58
N GLY A 319 1.84 -21.36 -41.20
CA GLY A 319 1.92 -22.77 -40.80
C GLY A 319 1.07 -23.17 -39.58
N ALA A 320 1.42 -24.31 -38.99
CA ALA A 320 0.69 -24.93 -37.89
C ALA A 320 1.28 -24.63 -36.49
N ALA A 321 2.30 -23.77 -36.41
CA ALA A 321 2.90 -23.39 -35.13
C ALA A 321 1.92 -22.56 -34.28
N LEU A 322 1.88 -22.83 -32.97
CA LEU A 322 1.10 -22.03 -32.04
C LEU A 322 1.72 -20.63 -31.93
N ALA A 323 0.87 -19.60 -31.88
CA ALA A 323 1.33 -18.25 -31.59
C ALA A 323 1.83 -18.16 -30.14
N LEU A 324 2.69 -17.19 -29.85
CA LEU A 324 3.26 -16.97 -28.51
C LEU A 324 2.17 -16.87 -27.43
N ARG A 325 1.07 -16.17 -27.73
CA ARG A 325 -0.05 -15.94 -26.81
C ARG A 325 -1.20 -16.96 -26.96
N ALA A 326 -1.01 -18.02 -27.74
CA ALA A 326 -2.00 -19.08 -27.91
C ALA A 326 -2.50 -19.72 -26.60
N PRO A 327 -1.70 -19.85 -25.52
CA PRO A 327 -2.20 -20.41 -24.25
C PRO A 327 -3.46 -19.71 -23.70
N VAL A 328 -3.64 -18.41 -23.97
CA VAL A 328 -4.82 -17.63 -23.55
C VAL A 328 -6.10 -18.19 -24.17
N ALA A 329 -6.16 -18.24 -25.49
CA ALA A 329 -7.32 -18.76 -26.22
C ALA A 329 -7.52 -20.27 -26.00
N LEU A 330 -6.43 -21.03 -25.84
CA LEU A 330 -6.51 -22.47 -25.55
C LEU A 330 -7.07 -22.76 -24.15
N ASN A 331 -6.74 -21.95 -23.13
CA ASN A 331 -7.33 -22.08 -21.80
C ASN A 331 -8.81 -21.69 -21.82
N ALA A 332 -9.18 -20.62 -22.53
CA ALA A 332 -10.58 -20.22 -22.70
C ALA A 332 -11.41 -21.32 -23.39
N LEU A 333 -10.90 -21.88 -24.49
CA LEU A 333 -11.55 -22.99 -25.19
C LEU A 333 -11.67 -24.23 -24.30
N ALA A 334 -10.64 -24.55 -23.51
CA ALA A 334 -10.71 -25.66 -22.56
C ALA A 334 -11.73 -25.42 -21.44
N GLY A 335 -11.95 -24.18 -21.00
CA GLY A 335 -13.02 -23.81 -20.07
C GLY A 335 -14.41 -24.13 -20.63
N VAL A 336 -14.67 -23.73 -21.88
CA VAL A 336 -15.91 -24.08 -22.61
C VAL A 336 -16.03 -25.60 -22.78
N ALA A 337 -14.96 -26.25 -23.23
CA ALA A 337 -14.97 -27.67 -23.48
C ALA A 337 -15.26 -28.47 -22.21
N ARG A 338 -14.69 -28.07 -21.07
CA ARG A 338 -14.98 -28.68 -19.76
C ARG A 338 -16.47 -28.67 -19.43
N ALA A 339 -17.15 -27.54 -19.64
CA ALA A 339 -18.59 -27.43 -19.39
C ALA A 339 -19.43 -28.31 -20.34
N CYS A 340 -19.11 -28.30 -21.64
CA CYS A 340 -19.82 -29.06 -22.66
C CYS A 340 -19.64 -30.58 -22.51
N LEU A 341 -18.41 -31.03 -22.23
CA LEU A 341 -18.09 -32.44 -21.99
C LEU A 341 -18.75 -32.97 -20.70
N ALA A 342 -18.81 -32.14 -19.65
CA ALA A 342 -19.54 -32.50 -18.42
C ALA A 342 -21.05 -32.69 -18.67
N GLY A 343 -21.59 -32.07 -19.71
CA GLY A 343 -22.96 -32.28 -20.19
C GLY A 343 -23.14 -33.50 -21.12
N GLY A 344 -22.12 -34.33 -21.30
CA GLY A 344 -22.18 -35.57 -22.09
C GLY A 344 -22.02 -35.38 -23.60
N LEU A 345 -21.51 -34.23 -24.04
CA LEU A 345 -21.15 -34.01 -25.43
C LEU A 345 -19.72 -34.50 -25.71
N ASP A 346 -19.44 -34.77 -26.98
CA ASP A 346 -18.12 -35.10 -27.52
C ASP A 346 -17.70 -34.02 -28.54
N LEU A 347 -16.39 -33.77 -28.62
CA LEU A 347 -15.82 -32.73 -29.48
C LEU A 347 -15.05 -33.34 -30.65
N SER A 348 -15.42 -32.94 -31.87
CA SER A 348 -14.65 -33.21 -33.09
C SER A 348 -14.05 -31.93 -33.64
N ILE A 349 -12.74 -31.93 -33.88
CA ILE A 349 -11.98 -30.81 -34.43
C ILE A 349 -11.57 -31.15 -35.86
N SER A 350 -11.86 -30.27 -36.81
CA SER A 350 -11.43 -30.47 -38.19
C SER A 350 -10.84 -29.19 -38.77
N ASP A 351 -9.76 -29.30 -39.52
CA ASP A 351 -9.11 -28.18 -40.21
C ASP A 351 -8.62 -28.65 -41.60
N PRO A 352 -8.58 -27.80 -42.64
CA PRO A 352 -7.93 -28.13 -43.91
C PRO A 352 -6.47 -28.55 -43.76
N ASP A 353 -5.77 -28.00 -42.77
CA ASP A 353 -4.46 -28.45 -42.33
C ASP A 353 -4.61 -29.45 -41.16
N PRO A 354 -4.45 -30.77 -41.40
CA PRO A 354 -4.59 -31.77 -40.33
C PRO A 354 -3.62 -31.56 -39.17
N ALA A 355 -2.47 -30.89 -39.39
CA ALA A 355 -1.53 -30.59 -38.31
C ALA A 355 -2.14 -29.59 -37.31
N ARG A 356 -2.90 -28.59 -37.78
CA ARG A 356 -3.58 -27.63 -36.91
C ARG A 356 -4.66 -28.30 -36.06
N ALA A 357 -5.48 -29.15 -36.68
CA ALA A 357 -6.50 -29.92 -35.95
C ALA A 357 -5.86 -30.81 -34.87
N ALA A 358 -4.78 -31.53 -35.21
CA ALA A 358 -4.06 -32.40 -34.28
C ALA A 358 -3.42 -31.62 -33.13
N ILE A 359 -2.80 -30.46 -33.40
CA ILE A 359 -2.17 -29.60 -32.37
C ILE A 359 -3.22 -29.05 -31.41
N LEU A 360 -4.37 -28.61 -31.92
CA LEU A 360 -5.47 -28.11 -31.09
C LEU A 360 -6.03 -29.23 -30.21
N ALA A 361 -6.31 -30.39 -30.78
CA ALA A 361 -6.81 -31.54 -30.03
C ALA A 361 -5.82 -32.02 -28.97
N ALA A 362 -4.52 -32.13 -29.29
CA ALA A 362 -3.48 -32.45 -28.33
C ALA A 362 -3.40 -31.41 -27.20
N SER A 363 -3.50 -30.12 -27.53
CA SER A 363 -3.47 -29.03 -26.55
C SER A 363 -4.66 -29.06 -25.59
N LEU A 364 -5.84 -29.44 -26.06
CA LEU A 364 -7.02 -29.62 -25.21
C LEU A 364 -6.95 -30.89 -24.39
N ARG A 365 -6.49 -32.02 -24.95
CA ARG A 365 -6.30 -33.27 -24.20
C ARG A 365 -5.30 -33.12 -23.05
N ARG A 366 -4.26 -32.28 -23.19
CA ARG A 366 -3.35 -31.95 -22.07
C ARG A 366 -4.06 -31.22 -20.93
N ARG A 367 -5.02 -30.34 -21.25
CA ARG A 367 -5.82 -29.57 -20.27
C ARG A 367 -6.95 -30.39 -19.66
N LEU A 368 -7.50 -31.32 -20.44
CA LEU A 368 -8.66 -32.15 -20.11
C LEU A 368 -8.35 -33.63 -20.43
N PRO A 369 -7.52 -34.33 -19.63
CA PRO A 369 -7.03 -35.66 -19.97
C PRO A 369 -8.10 -36.74 -20.13
N ALA A 370 -9.26 -36.56 -19.49
CA ALA A 370 -10.40 -37.49 -19.57
C ALA A 370 -11.38 -37.18 -20.71
N ALA A 371 -11.12 -36.14 -21.53
CA ALA A 371 -12.04 -35.67 -22.55
C ALA A 371 -12.04 -36.56 -23.81
N ARG A 372 -13.23 -36.83 -24.34
CA ARG A 372 -13.41 -37.44 -25.67
C ARG A 372 -13.32 -36.36 -26.75
N ILE A 373 -12.11 -36.20 -27.29
CA ILE A 373 -11.79 -35.24 -28.35
C ILE A 373 -11.22 -36.02 -29.53
N THR A 374 -11.76 -35.81 -30.73
CA THR A 374 -11.24 -36.36 -32.00
C THR A 374 -10.76 -35.23 -32.92
N ASP A 375 -9.81 -35.55 -33.80
CA ASP A 375 -9.29 -34.62 -34.79
C ASP A 375 -9.25 -35.25 -36.20
N GLY A 376 -9.38 -34.43 -37.24
CA GLY A 376 -9.38 -34.89 -38.62
C GLY A 376 -9.29 -33.77 -39.66
N VAL A 377 -9.39 -34.14 -40.94
CA VAL A 377 -9.33 -33.20 -42.07
C VAL A 377 -10.71 -32.60 -42.33
N GLY A 378 -10.78 -31.27 -42.40
CA GLY A 378 -11.99 -30.50 -42.73
C GLY A 378 -11.92 -29.82 -44.10
N PRO A 379 -13.06 -29.51 -44.75
CA PRO A 379 -13.05 -29.10 -46.16
C PRO A 379 -12.80 -27.61 -46.43
N VAL A 380 -12.92 -26.71 -45.44
CA VAL A 380 -12.94 -25.25 -45.71
C VAL A 380 -12.21 -24.39 -44.67
N ALA A 381 -12.34 -24.69 -43.37
CA ALA A 381 -11.73 -23.93 -42.27
C ALA A 381 -11.73 -24.75 -40.97
N LEU A 382 -11.04 -24.26 -39.93
CA LEU A 382 -11.14 -24.80 -38.57
C LEU A 382 -12.60 -24.87 -38.13
N ARG A 383 -13.04 -26.04 -37.69
CA ARG A 383 -14.35 -26.28 -37.11
C ARG A 383 -14.23 -27.08 -35.83
N LEU A 384 -15.02 -26.69 -34.85
CA LEU A 384 -15.24 -27.39 -33.59
C LEU A 384 -16.69 -27.82 -33.60
N GLN A 385 -16.94 -29.13 -33.71
CA GLN A 385 -18.28 -29.69 -33.79
C GLN A 385 -18.58 -30.50 -32.55
N TRP A 386 -19.74 -30.22 -31.97
CA TRP A 386 -20.21 -30.87 -30.74
C TRP A 386 -21.33 -31.85 -31.06
N HIS A 387 -21.27 -33.06 -30.50
CA HIS A 387 -22.29 -34.09 -30.72
C HIS A 387 -22.60 -34.81 -29.42
N ARG A 388 -23.82 -35.36 -29.30
CA ARG A 388 -24.15 -36.24 -28.18
C ARG A 388 -23.45 -37.58 -28.41
N GLY A 389 -22.65 -38.00 -27.43
CA GLY A 389 -21.95 -39.28 -27.45
C GLY A 389 -22.82 -40.48 -27.13
#